data_AF-A0A1I0F444-F1
#
_entry.id   AF-A0A1I0F444-F1
#
_cell.length_a   1.000
_cell.length_b   1.000
_cell.length_c   1.000
_cell.angle_alpha   90.00
_cell.angle_beta   90.00
_cell.angle_gamma   90.00
#
_symmetry.space_group_name_H-M   'P 1'
#
loop_
_entity.id
_entity.type
_entity.pdbx_description
1 polymer ?
#
loop_
_entity_poly.entity_id
_entity_poly.type
_entity_poly.pdbx_seq_one_letter_code
_entity_poly.pdbx_strand_id
1 'polypeptide(L)'
;MPVDWFGKLLKHRGVIWALIIANAAGTVYGYIWYGNQLEFTARNYALWLLPFVPDSPTASLFFTAALLLVLYPPKSLNGTMLQGLIEALAVVTSVKYGVWAVSIIFAGGYQGEAISWQDWMLVASHLAMAVEALLYARFFAYRRMLVLALLWTFSNDIIDYSFGIFPWLPDALDDNVIQVQNFTFILTAFSTAMAWVFGGTSRPGKLPGRRLSTR
;
A
#
# COMPACT_ATOMS: atom_id res chain seq x y z
N MET A 1 11.63 3.86 -33.01
CA MET A 1 11.28 4.14 -31.61
C MET A 1 11.99 3.13 -30.73
N PRO A 2 12.69 3.53 -29.66
CA PRO A 2 13.27 2.56 -28.74
C PRO A 2 12.16 1.71 -28.14
N VAL A 3 12.36 0.38 -28.15
CA VAL A 3 11.42 -0.57 -27.57
C VAL A 3 11.45 -0.38 -26.04
N ASP A 4 10.32 0.04 -25.45
CA ASP A 4 10.16 0.08 -23.99
C ASP A 4 10.07 -1.34 -23.41
N TRP A 5 11.23 -2.01 -23.33
CA TRP A 5 11.37 -3.36 -22.78
C TRP A 5 10.91 -3.42 -21.32
N PHE A 6 11.17 -2.37 -20.55
CA PHE A 6 10.80 -2.29 -19.13
C PHE A 6 9.28 -2.25 -18.96
N GLY A 7 8.57 -1.40 -19.71
CA GLY A 7 7.11 -1.39 -19.71
C GLY A 7 6.50 -2.69 -20.23
N LYS A 8 7.13 -3.39 -21.18
CA LYS A 8 6.68 -4.72 -21.62
C LYS A 8 6.83 -5.77 -20.53
N LEU A 9 7.92 -5.74 -19.77
CA LEU A 9 8.15 -6.66 -18.65
C LEU A 9 7.08 -6.49 -17.56
N LEU A 10 6.80 -5.26 -17.12
CA LEU A 10 5.79 -5.00 -16.08
C LEU A 10 4.36 -5.36 -16.52
N LYS A 11 4.07 -5.31 -17.83
CA LYS A 11 2.79 -5.76 -18.39
C LYS A 11 2.73 -7.27 -18.65
N HIS A 12 3.84 -7.99 -18.47
CA HIS A 12 3.86 -9.43 -18.68
C HIS A 12 2.99 -10.12 -17.63
N ARG A 13 2.06 -10.98 -18.05
CA ARG A 13 1.10 -11.63 -17.15
C ARG A 13 1.78 -12.45 -16.04
N GLY A 14 2.92 -13.08 -16.34
CA GLY A 14 3.70 -13.81 -15.34
C GLY A 14 4.26 -12.92 -14.24
N VAL A 15 4.68 -11.69 -14.57
CA VAL A 15 5.16 -10.72 -13.58
C VAL A 15 4.01 -10.24 -12.71
N ILE A 16 2.88 -9.89 -13.33
CA ILE A 16 1.67 -9.47 -12.58
C ILE A 16 1.21 -10.57 -11.62
N TRP A 17 1.19 -11.83 -12.04
CA TRP A 17 0.84 -12.95 -11.16
C TRP A 17 1.85 -13.17 -10.04
N ALA A 18 3.15 -13.04 -10.31
CA ALA A 18 4.17 -13.12 -9.27
C ALA A 18 3.96 -12.04 -8.20
N LEU A 19 3.67 -10.80 -8.61
CA LEU A 19 3.37 -9.70 -7.69
C LEU A 19 2.08 -9.93 -6.91
N ILE A 20 1.02 -10.44 -7.55
CA ILE A 20 -0.24 -10.81 -6.87
C ILE A 20 0.02 -11.84 -5.78
N ILE A 21 0.77 -12.91 -6.08
CA ILE A 21 1.05 -13.98 -5.12
C ILE A 21 1.91 -13.46 -3.98
N ALA A 22 2.98 -12.71 -4.29
CA ALA A 22 3.87 -12.14 -3.28
C ALA A 22 3.13 -11.17 -2.35
N ASN A 23 2.35 -10.25 -2.91
CA ASN A 23 1.56 -9.31 -2.12
C ASN A 23 0.46 -9.99 -1.33
N ALA A 24 -0.28 -10.95 -1.91
CA ALA A 24 -1.30 -11.69 -1.18
C ALA A 24 -0.70 -12.47 0.00
N ALA A 25 0.46 -13.10 -0.18
CA ALA A 25 1.18 -13.76 0.90
C ALA A 25 1.64 -12.75 1.98
N GLY A 26 2.17 -11.60 1.55
CA GLY A 26 2.55 -10.50 2.43
C GLY A 26 1.36 -9.93 3.22
N THR A 27 0.21 -9.76 2.58
CA THR A 27 -1.06 -9.34 3.21
C THR A 27 -1.48 -10.34 4.29
N VAL A 28 -1.50 -11.63 3.98
CA VAL A 28 -1.86 -12.68 4.95
C VAL A 28 -0.89 -12.68 6.13
N TYR A 29 0.41 -12.67 5.86
CA TYR A 29 1.44 -12.59 6.90
C TYR A 29 1.30 -11.32 7.75
N GLY A 30 1.00 -10.19 7.11
CA GLY A 30 0.76 -8.93 7.79
C GLY A 30 -0.45 -8.97 8.72
N TYR A 31 -1.57 -9.57 8.32
CA TYR A 31 -2.71 -9.76 9.24
C TYR A 31 -2.34 -10.66 10.44
N ILE A 32 -1.50 -11.67 10.23
CA ILE A 32 -0.98 -12.51 11.33
C ILE A 32 -0.07 -11.67 12.25
N TRP A 33 0.79 -10.82 11.67
CA TRP A 33 1.67 -9.91 12.41
C TRP A 33 0.89 -8.97 13.33
N TYR A 34 -0.22 -8.40 12.85
CA TYR A 34 -1.12 -7.54 13.60
C TYR A 34 -2.05 -8.30 14.57
N GLY A 35 -1.97 -9.64 14.65
CA GLY A 35 -2.91 -10.46 15.41
C GLY A 35 -3.07 -10.04 16.87
N ASN A 36 -1.96 -9.79 17.57
CA ASN A 36 -1.98 -9.34 18.97
C ASN A 36 -2.62 -7.95 19.12
N GLN A 37 -2.32 -7.03 18.20
CA GLN A 37 -2.88 -5.68 18.23
C GLN A 37 -4.38 -5.70 17.90
N LEU A 38 -4.82 -6.53 16.95
CA LEU A 38 -6.23 -6.72 16.63
C LEU A 38 -7.01 -7.29 17.82
N GLU A 39 -6.45 -8.30 18.51
CA GLU A 39 -7.05 -8.86 19.72
C GLU A 39 -7.13 -7.83 20.85
N PHE A 40 -6.05 -7.07 21.06
CA PHE A 40 -6.03 -5.97 22.02
C PHE A 40 -7.10 -4.93 21.69
N THR A 41 -7.21 -4.49 20.44
CA THR A 41 -8.22 -3.53 20.01
C THR A 41 -9.64 -4.06 20.19
N ALA A 42 -9.89 -5.34 19.85
CA ALA A 42 -11.21 -5.97 20.01
C ALA A 42 -11.67 -6.05 21.48
N ARG A 43 -10.72 -6.19 22.41
CA ARG A 43 -10.99 -6.30 23.85
C ARG A 43 -11.14 -4.95 24.54
N ASN A 44 -10.44 -3.92 24.07
CA ASN A 44 -10.31 -2.64 24.78
C ASN A 44 -11.02 -1.47 24.09
N TYR A 45 -11.40 -1.61 22.81
CA TYR A 45 -12.01 -0.54 22.03
C TYR A 45 -13.26 -1.00 21.28
N ALA A 46 -13.94 -0.04 20.64
CA ALA A 46 -15.11 -0.33 19.83
C ALA A 46 -14.72 -1.12 18.55
N LEU A 47 -15.47 -2.19 18.26
CA LEU A 47 -15.17 -3.13 17.17
C LEU A 47 -15.08 -2.49 15.77
N TRP A 48 -15.71 -1.34 15.55
CA TRP A 48 -15.64 -0.61 14.28
C TRP A 48 -14.24 -0.05 13.97
N LEU A 49 -13.33 -0.02 14.97
CA LEU A 49 -11.94 0.38 14.77
C LEU A 49 -11.07 -0.72 14.16
N LEU A 50 -11.49 -1.99 14.23
CA LEU A 50 -10.67 -3.12 13.75
C LEU A 50 -10.20 -3.00 12.29
N PRO A 51 -11.01 -2.52 11.33
CA PRO A 51 -10.55 -2.34 9.95
C PRO A 51 -9.45 -1.29 9.77
N PHE A 52 -9.23 -0.41 10.76
CA PHE A 52 -8.22 0.66 10.70
C PHE A 52 -6.88 0.27 11.34
N VAL A 53 -6.83 -0.86 12.05
CA VAL A 53 -5.60 -1.32 12.74
C VAL A 53 -4.55 -1.88 11.77
N PRO A 54 -4.88 -2.81 10.84
CA PRO A 54 -3.88 -3.45 10.00
C PRO A 54 -3.59 -2.59 8.76
N ASP A 55 -2.79 -1.55 8.95
CA ASP A 55 -2.43 -0.55 7.93
C ASP A 55 -1.75 -1.14 6.68
N SER A 56 -0.49 -1.58 6.78
CA SER A 56 0.26 -2.12 5.65
C SER A 56 -0.31 -3.42 5.05
N PRO A 57 -0.95 -4.32 5.84
CA PRO A 57 -1.71 -5.44 5.26
C PRO A 57 -2.87 -4.96 4.38
N THR A 58 -3.61 -3.92 4.79
CA THR A 58 -4.71 -3.37 4.01
C THR A 58 -4.22 -2.67 2.73
N ALA A 59 -3.07 -2.00 2.79
CA ALA A 59 -2.43 -1.40 1.61
C ALA A 59 -2.04 -2.44 0.55
N SER A 60 -1.34 -3.50 0.97
CA SER A 60 -0.96 -4.62 0.09
C SER A 60 -2.18 -5.38 -0.45
N LEU A 61 -3.27 -5.45 0.32
CA LEU A 61 -4.55 -5.99 -0.16
C LEU A 61 -5.13 -5.14 -1.30
N PHE A 62 -5.15 -3.82 -1.16
CA PHE A 62 -5.59 -2.92 -2.24
C PHE A 62 -4.70 -3.06 -3.47
N PHE A 63 -3.38 -3.17 -3.31
CA PHE A 63 -2.47 -3.36 -4.43
C PHE A 63 -2.68 -4.69 -5.14
N THR A 64 -2.86 -5.77 -4.39
CA THR A 64 -3.24 -7.09 -4.92
C THR A 64 -4.54 -7.01 -5.73
N ALA A 65 -5.58 -6.36 -5.16
CA ALA A 65 -6.86 -6.16 -5.83
C ALA A 65 -6.73 -5.30 -7.09
N ALA A 66 -5.92 -4.23 -7.06
CA ALA A 66 -5.65 -3.39 -8.21
C ALA A 66 -5.02 -4.20 -9.36
N LEU A 67 -4.02 -5.04 -9.08
CA LEU A 67 -3.40 -5.91 -10.07
C LEU A 67 -4.39 -6.94 -10.66
N LEU A 68 -5.24 -7.54 -9.83
CA LEU A 68 -6.31 -8.44 -10.29
C LEU A 68 -7.29 -7.71 -11.22
N LEU A 69 -7.69 -6.49 -10.88
CA LEU A 69 -8.57 -5.67 -11.70
C LEU A 69 -7.89 -5.14 -12.98
N VAL A 70 -6.56 -5.08 -13.03
CA VAL A 70 -5.83 -4.88 -14.29
C VAL A 70 -5.91 -6.11 -15.19
N LEU A 71 -5.86 -7.33 -14.63
CA LEU A 71 -6.01 -8.56 -15.41
C LEU A 71 -7.45 -8.81 -15.85
N TYR A 72 -8.41 -8.42 -15.01
CA TYR A 72 -9.85 -8.64 -15.20
C TYR A 72 -10.64 -7.33 -15.03
N PRO A 73 -10.46 -6.37 -15.96
CA PRO A 73 -11.09 -5.06 -15.82
C PRO A 73 -12.62 -5.15 -15.91
N PRO A 74 -13.34 -4.42 -15.05
CA PRO A 74 -14.79 -4.34 -15.07
C PRO A 74 -15.25 -3.60 -16.33
N LYS A 75 -16.46 -3.94 -16.78
CA LYS A 75 -17.08 -3.38 -17.99
C LYS A 75 -18.08 -2.25 -17.70
N SER A 76 -18.58 -2.16 -16.47
CA SER A 76 -19.56 -1.15 -16.05
C SER A 76 -18.87 0.13 -15.56
N LEU A 77 -19.54 1.27 -15.67
CA LEU A 77 -19.05 2.55 -15.17
C LEU A 77 -18.74 2.48 -13.66
N ASN A 78 -19.68 1.96 -12.85
CA ASN A 78 -19.49 1.79 -11.41
C ASN A 78 -18.28 0.91 -11.09
N GLY A 79 -18.06 -0.17 -11.85
CA GLY A 79 -16.90 -1.02 -11.67
C GLY A 79 -15.59 -0.30 -12.01
N THR A 80 -15.58 0.52 -13.08
CA THR A 80 -14.37 1.31 -13.41
C THR A 80 -14.05 2.38 -12.37
N MET A 81 -15.08 2.97 -11.75
CA MET A 81 -14.93 3.93 -10.65
C MET A 81 -14.38 3.24 -9.40
N LEU A 82 -14.96 2.09 -9.02
CA LEU A 82 -14.47 1.29 -7.89
C LEU A 82 -13.02 0.84 -8.10
N GLN A 83 -12.67 0.36 -9.29
CA GLN A 83 -11.28 0.04 -9.60
C GLN A 83 -10.37 1.26 -9.49
N GLY A 84 -10.79 2.42 -10.00
CA GLY A 84 -10.01 3.66 -9.85
C GLY A 84 -9.79 4.03 -8.38
N LEU A 85 -10.76 3.76 -7.49
CA LEU A 85 -10.61 3.99 -6.06
C LEU A 85 -9.65 2.99 -5.42
N ILE A 86 -9.79 1.70 -5.74
CA ILE A 86 -8.87 0.64 -5.27
C ILE A 86 -7.44 0.92 -5.73
N GLU A 87 -7.25 1.31 -6.99
CA GLU A 87 -5.96 1.71 -7.53
C GLU A 87 -5.40 2.96 -6.85
N ALA A 88 -6.24 3.97 -6.52
CA ALA A 88 -5.81 5.16 -5.78
C ALA A 88 -5.31 4.78 -4.38
N LEU A 89 -6.12 4.00 -3.65
CA LEU A 89 -5.81 3.53 -2.31
C LEU A 89 -4.54 2.67 -2.33
N ALA A 90 -4.44 1.74 -3.28
CA ALA A 90 -3.28 0.89 -3.46
C ALA A 90 -1.98 1.70 -3.55
N VAL A 91 -1.93 2.73 -4.41
CA VAL A 91 -0.71 3.52 -4.58
C VAL A 91 -0.42 4.40 -3.37
N VAL A 92 -1.41 5.17 -2.90
CA VAL A 92 -1.21 6.12 -1.79
C VAL A 92 -0.80 5.40 -0.50
N THR A 93 -1.53 4.34 -0.13
CA THR A 93 -1.27 3.62 1.12
C THR A 93 0.00 2.77 1.06
N SER A 94 0.31 2.14 -0.09
CA SER A 94 1.56 1.36 -0.23
C SER A 94 2.80 2.23 -0.13
N VAL A 95 2.78 3.43 -0.72
CA VAL A 95 3.88 4.39 -0.59
C VAL A 95 3.98 4.89 0.86
N LYS A 96 2.85 5.27 1.46
CA LYS A 96 2.80 5.75 2.85
C LYS A 96 3.36 4.71 3.81
N TYR A 97 2.70 3.57 3.95
CA TYR A 97 3.09 2.58 4.96
C TYR A 97 4.42 1.90 4.62
N GLY A 98 4.76 1.81 3.33
CA GLY A 98 6.06 1.32 2.89
C GLY A 98 7.20 2.21 3.40
N VAL A 99 7.11 3.52 3.20
CA VAL A 99 8.10 4.49 3.69
C VAL A 99 8.03 4.64 5.21
N TRP A 100 6.82 4.60 5.78
CA TRP A 100 6.60 4.75 7.21
C TRP A 100 7.32 3.66 8.00
N ALA A 101 7.09 2.38 7.69
CA ALA A 101 7.68 1.27 8.43
C ALA A 101 9.22 1.32 8.40
N VAL A 102 9.80 1.59 7.21
CA VAL A 102 11.25 1.75 7.06
C VAL A 102 11.77 2.89 7.93
N SER A 103 11.06 4.02 7.96
CA SER A 103 11.46 5.20 8.73
C SER A 103 11.38 4.97 10.24
N ILE A 104 10.33 4.30 10.71
CA ILE A 104 10.12 3.99 12.13
C ILE A 104 11.16 3.00 12.64
N ILE A 105 11.46 1.95 11.88
CA ILE A 105 12.49 0.96 12.24
C ILE A 105 13.87 1.64 12.36
N PHE A 106 14.26 2.47 11.38
CA PHE A 106 15.54 3.17 11.47
C PHE A 106 15.57 4.28 12.53
N ALA A 107 14.43 4.92 12.81
CA ALA A 107 14.33 5.88 13.90
C ALA A 107 14.52 5.20 15.28
N GLY A 108 13.89 4.05 15.51
CA GLY A 108 14.12 3.23 16.71
C GLY A 108 15.58 2.78 16.82
N GLY A 109 16.15 2.30 15.71
CA GLY A 109 17.56 1.92 15.64
C GLY A 109 18.53 3.07 15.95
N TYR A 110 18.22 4.28 15.49
CA TYR A 110 18.99 5.48 15.80
C TYR A 110 18.92 5.85 17.30
N GLN A 111 17.84 5.51 17.98
CA GLN A 111 17.67 5.71 19.43
C GLN A 111 18.18 4.56 20.29
N GLY A 112 18.85 3.57 19.68
CA GLY A 112 19.53 2.49 20.39
C GLY A 112 18.79 1.16 20.42
N GLU A 113 17.65 1.05 19.72
CA GLU A 113 16.95 -0.22 19.59
C GLU A 113 17.70 -1.17 18.63
N ALA A 114 17.77 -2.45 18.98
CA ALA A 114 18.47 -3.42 18.14
C ALA A 114 17.60 -3.80 16.92
N ILE A 115 18.09 -3.54 15.72
CA ILE A 115 17.40 -3.94 14.47
C ILE A 115 17.56 -5.45 14.28
N SER A 116 16.48 -6.18 14.53
CA SER A 116 16.40 -7.64 14.40
C SER A 116 16.35 -8.09 12.94
N TRP A 117 16.41 -9.42 12.72
CA TRP A 117 16.22 -9.96 11.37
C TRP A 117 14.79 -9.73 10.84
N GLN A 118 13.79 -9.71 11.73
CA GLN A 118 12.42 -9.41 11.38
C GLN A 118 12.29 -7.96 10.92
N ASP A 119 12.99 -7.03 11.56
CA ASP A 119 13.01 -5.63 11.14
C ASP A 119 13.62 -5.47 9.75
N TRP A 120 14.71 -6.19 9.44
CA TRP A 120 15.27 -6.20 8.09
C TRP A 120 14.32 -6.79 7.05
N MET A 121 13.59 -7.86 7.40
CA MET A 121 12.54 -8.41 6.55
C MET A 121 11.42 -7.39 6.32
N LEU A 122 10.99 -6.66 7.36
CA LEU A 122 10.00 -5.59 7.27
C LEU A 122 10.51 -4.45 6.39
N VAL A 123 11.74 -3.97 6.59
CA VAL A 123 12.37 -2.94 5.76
C VAL A 123 12.38 -3.34 4.29
N ALA A 124 12.83 -4.56 3.97
CA ALA A 124 12.91 -5.03 2.60
C ALA A 124 11.52 -5.16 1.94
N SER A 125 10.55 -5.75 2.64
CA SER A 125 9.20 -5.95 2.14
C SER A 125 8.42 -4.64 1.97
N HIS A 126 8.55 -3.71 2.92
CA HIS A 126 7.87 -2.41 2.88
C HIS A 126 8.48 -1.47 1.83
N LEU A 127 9.80 -1.52 1.64
CA LEU A 127 10.44 -0.81 0.54
C LEU A 127 9.99 -1.37 -0.81
N ALA A 128 9.90 -2.70 -0.94
CA ALA A 128 9.37 -3.34 -2.15
C ALA A 128 7.93 -2.88 -2.44
N MET A 129 7.07 -2.81 -1.42
CA MET A 129 5.69 -2.32 -1.51
C MET A 129 5.61 -0.87 -2.02
N ALA A 130 6.44 0.04 -1.49
CA ALA A 130 6.48 1.42 -1.97
C ALA A 130 6.97 1.52 -3.43
N VAL A 131 8.01 0.76 -3.77
CA VAL A 131 8.62 0.78 -5.11
C VAL A 131 7.65 0.20 -6.15
N GLU A 132 7.05 -0.97 -5.91
CA GLU A 132 6.14 -1.58 -6.88
C GLU A 132 4.89 -0.74 -7.13
N ALA A 133 4.37 -0.07 -6.08
CA ALA A 133 3.26 0.85 -6.20
C ALA A 133 3.56 2.01 -7.16
N LEU A 134 4.74 2.62 -7.04
CA LEU A 134 5.17 3.69 -7.95
C LEU A 134 5.48 3.18 -9.37
N LEU A 135 6.04 1.97 -9.49
CA LEU A 135 6.29 1.36 -10.80
C LEU A 135 4.98 1.08 -11.56
N TYR A 136 3.92 0.68 -10.85
CA TYR A 136 2.62 0.35 -11.43
C TYR A 136 1.65 1.53 -11.51
N ALA A 137 1.89 2.62 -10.77
CA ALA A 137 1.08 3.84 -10.79
C ALA A 137 0.75 4.35 -12.21
N ARG A 138 1.72 4.27 -13.13
CA ARG A 138 1.56 4.68 -14.54
C ARG A 138 0.61 3.79 -15.37
N PHE A 139 0.30 2.58 -14.89
CA PHE A 139 -0.60 1.64 -15.56
C PHE A 139 -2.03 1.68 -15.02
N PHE A 140 -2.23 2.35 -13.89
CA PHE A 140 -3.54 2.52 -13.28
C PHE A 140 -4.21 3.83 -13.73
N ALA A 141 -5.53 3.92 -13.54
CA ALA A 141 -6.32 5.10 -13.88
C ALA A 141 -7.16 5.56 -12.69
N TYR A 142 -6.46 6.06 -11.68
CA TYR A 142 -7.03 6.44 -10.39
C TYR A 142 -7.11 7.94 -10.14
N ARG A 143 -6.65 8.78 -11.08
CA ARG A 143 -6.49 10.23 -10.85
C ARG A 143 -7.77 10.92 -10.35
N ARG A 144 -8.94 10.50 -10.84
CA ARG A 144 -10.25 11.04 -10.41
C ARG A 144 -10.63 10.65 -8.98
N MET A 145 -10.08 9.56 -8.46
CA MET A 145 -10.35 9.03 -7.12
C MET A 145 -9.27 9.39 -6.12
N LEU A 146 -8.23 10.12 -6.53
CA LEU A 146 -7.11 10.46 -5.66
C LEU A 146 -7.54 11.30 -4.45
N VAL A 147 -8.53 12.19 -4.63
CA VAL A 147 -9.10 12.97 -3.52
C VAL A 147 -9.78 12.06 -2.50
N LEU A 148 -10.52 11.03 -2.94
CA LEU A 148 -11.15 10.08 -2.02
C LEU A 148 -10.12 9.23 -1.27
N ALA A 149 -9.06 8.78 -1.96
CA ALA A 149 -7.97 8.06 -1.32
C ALA A 149 -7.19 8.94 -0.31
N LEU A 150 -6.98 10.22 -0.63
CA LEU A 150 -6.39 11.19 0.29
C LEU A 150 -7.24 11.35 1.55
N LEU A 151 -8.55 11.59 1.39
CA LEU A 151 -9.48 11.75 2.51
C LEU A 151 -9.55 10.49 3.38
N TRP A 152 -9.60 9.31 2.75
CA TRP A 152 -9.55 8.04 3.47
C TRP A 152 -8.26 7.90 4.29
N THR A 153 -7.12 8.18 3.67
CA THR A 153 -5.80 7.99 4.31
C THR A 153 -5.58 8.96 5.47
N PHE A 154 -6.02 10.22 5.33
CA PHE A 154 -6.02 11.17 6.45
C PHE A 154 -7.03 10.80 7.54
N SER A 155 -8.18 10.22 7.17
CA SER A 155 -9.15 9.76 8.16
C SER A 155 -8.57 8.62 9.00
N ASN A 156 -7.81 7.71 8.38
CA ASN A 156 -7.04 6.69 9.10
C ASN A 156 -6.00 7.34 10.03
N ASP A 157 -5.20 8.32 9.58
CA ASP A 157 -4.28 9.07 10.47
C ASP A 157 -5.00 9.68 11.67
N ILE A 158 -6.14 10.33 11.44
CA ILE A 158 -6.93 10.95 12.50
C ILE A 158 -7.41 9.89 13.49
N ILE A 159 -7.92 8.76 13.01
CA ILE A 159 -8.40 7.67 13.87
C ILE A 159 -7.25 7.09 14.68
N ASP A 160 -6.13 6.79 14.04
CA ASP A 160 -4.96 6.18 14.68
C ASP A 160 -4.46 6.98 15.87
N TYR A 161 -4.27 8.28 15.69
CA TYR A 161 -3.72 9.13 16.74
C TYR A 161 -4.79 9.72 17.69
N SER A 162 -6.06 9.72 17.31
CA SER A 162 -7.16 10.11 18.24
C SER A 162 -7.53 8.99 19.20
N PHE A 163 -7.47 7.74 18.73
CA PHE A 163 -7.82 6.56 19.53
C PHE A 163 -6.60 5.79 20.04
N GLY A 164 -5.39 6.15 19.63
CA GLY A 164 -4.16 5.46 20.05
C GLY A 164 -4.04 4.04 19.47
N ILE A 165 -4.60 3.82 18.28
CA ILE A 165 -4.57 2.51 17.60
C ILE A 165 -3.52 2.44 16.48
N PHE A 166 -2.67 3.46 16.33
CA PHE A 166 -1.53 3.45 15.43
C PHE A 166 -0.68 2.17 15.61
N PRO A 167 0.03 1.70 14.57
CA PRO A 167 0.89 0.51 14.70
C PRO A 167 1.88 0.66 15.84
N TRP A 168 2.04 -0.39 16.65
CA TRP A 168 2.93 -0.36 17.80
C TRP A 168 4.34 0.08 17.40
N LEU A 169 4.87 1.03 18.17
CA LEU A 169 6.18 1.61 17.93
C LEU A 169 7.26 0.79 18.64
N PRO A 170 8.51 0.84 18.14
CA PRO A 170 9.68 0.50 18.94
C PRO A 170 9.64 1.27 20.28
N ASP A 171 9.93 0.60 21.40
CA ASP A 171 9.83 1.19 22.77
C ASP A 171 10.66 2.48 22.88
N ALA A 172 11.77 2.57 22.14
CA ALA A 172 12.62 3.76 22.11
C ALA A 172 11.91 5.01 21.56
N LEU A 173 10.75 4.88 20.90
CA LEU A 173 9.99 5.98 20.31
C LEU A 173 8.75 6.40 21.12
N ASP A 174 8.53 5.84 22.31
CA ASP A 174 7.38 6.17 23.17
C ASP A 174 7.30 7.69 23.48
N ASP A 175 8.44 8.32 23.73
CA ASP A 175 8.54 9.77 23.98
C ASP A 175 8.44 10.62 22.69
N ASN A 176 8.32 9.97 21.52
CA ASN A 176 8.29 10.61 20.21
C ASN A 176 6.98 10.43 19.44
N VAL A 177 5.91 10.00 20.09
CA VAL A 177 4.60 9.77 19.44
C VAL A 177 4.10 11.00 18.68
N ILE A 178 4.31 12.23 19.20
CA ILE A 178 3.90 13.47 18.51
C ILE A 178 4.70 13.69 17.21
N GLN A 179 6.00 13.41 17.24
CA GLN A 179 6.87 13.51 16.06
C GLN A 179 6.48 12.46 15.01
N VAL A 180 6.21 11.24 15.46
CA VAL A 180 5.73 10.14 14.61
C VAL A 180 4.37 10.49 14.00
N GLN A 181 3.44 11.06 14.77
CA GLN A 181 2.17 11.57 14.27
C GLN A 181 2.37 12.61 13.17
N ASN A 182 3.13 13.67 13.45
CA ASN A 182 3.39 14.74 12.46
C ASN A 182 4.03 14.18 11.18
N PHE A 183 4.98 13.25 11.33
CA PHE A 183 5.57 12.54 10.22
C PHE A 183 4.52 11.77 9.40
N THR A 184 3.63 11.03 10.05
CA THR A 184 2.57 10.26 9.38
C THR A 184 1.64 11.17 8.56
N PHE A 185 1.19 12.30 9.11
CA PHE A 185 0.33 13.26 8.38
C PHE A 185 1.05 13.88 7.16
N ILE A 186 2.33 14.27 7.32
CA ILE A 186 3.14 14.78 6.21
C ILE A 186 3.32 13.70 5.14
N LEU A 187 3.53 12.46 5.57
CA LEU A 187 3.75 11.33 4.68
C LEU A 187 2.49 10.99 3.87
N THR A 188 1.29 11.19 4.41
CA THR A 188 0.03 11.07 3.66
C THR A 188 -0.04 12.08 2.52
N ALA A 189 0.30 13.35 2.78
CA ALA A 189 0.36 14.38 1.74
C ALA A 189 1.44 14.07 0.69
N PHE A 190 2.63 13.66 1.14
CA PHE A 190 3.75 13.26 0.27
C PHE A 190 3.38 12.08 -0.62
N SER A 191 2.80 11.01 -0.06
CA SER A 191 2.42 9.79 -0.79
C SER A 191 1.37 10.08 -1.85
N THR A 192 0.44 10.99 -1.55
CA THR A 192 -0.56 11.46 -2.51
C THR A 192 0.08 12.28 -3.64
N ALA A 193 1.03 13.16 -3.32
CA ALA A 193 1.80 13.89 -4.33
C ALA A 193 2.59 12.93 -5.23
N MET A 194 3.22 11.90 -4.66
CA MET A 194 3.91 10.85 -5.42
C MET A 194 2.96 10.09 -6.33
N ALA A 195 1.79 9.70 -5.83
CA ALA A 195 0.75 9.07 -6.63
C ALA A 195 0.26 9.98 -7.78
N TRP A 196 0.19 11.29 -7.58
CA TRP A 196 -0.16 12.24 -8.64
C TRP A 196 0.92 12.36 -9.72
N VAL A 197 2.20 12.41 -9.32
CA VAL A 197 3.35 12.55 -10.21
C VAL A 197 3.56 11.29 -11.06
N PHE A 198 3.43 10.10 -10.47
CA PHE A 198 3.67 8.82 -11.14
C PHE A 198 2.42 8.25 -11.82
N GLY A 199 1.23 8.79 -11.50
CA GLY A 199 -0.05 8.30 -11.98
C GLY A 199 -0.32 8.59 -13.46
N GLY A 200 -0.83 7.59 -14.17
CA GLY A 200 -1.32 7.76 -15.53
C GLY A 200 -2.62 8.58 -15.58
N THR A 201 -2.80 9.39 -16.62
CA THR A 201 -4.03 10.16 -16.87
C THR A 201 -5.13 9.30 -17.50
N SER A 202 -4.80 8.14 -18.07
CA SER A 202 -5.72 7.25 -18.78
C SER A 202 -5.21 5.81 -18.72
N ARG A 203 -6.14 4.83 -18.73
CA ARG A 203 -5.76 3.41 -18.76
C ARG A 203 -4.99 3.11 -20.05
N PRO A 204 -3.80 2.50 -19.96
CA PRO A 204 -3.13 1.97 -21.14
C PRO A 204 -4.03 0.96 -21.86
N GLY A 205 -3.94 0.91 -23.20
CA GLY A 205 -4.72 -0.04 -24.02
C GLY A 205 -4.53 -1.50 -23.55
N LYS A 206 -5.52 -2.37 -23.87
CA LYS A 206 -5.61 -3.77 -23.42
C LYS A 206 -4.24 -4.48 -23.45
N LEU A 207 -3.92 -5.19 -22.35
CA LEU A 207 -2.75 -6.07 -22.28
C LEU A 207 -2.73 -7.00 -23.50
N PRO A 208 -1.55 -7.26 -24.13
CA PRO A 208 -1.47 -8.15 -25.28
C PRO A 208 -2.10 -9.50 -24.94
N GLY A 209 -3.15 -9.87 -25.66
CA GLY A 209 -3.81 -11.16 -25.50
C GLY A 209 -2.86 -12.30 -25.86
N ARG A 210 -3.01 -13.44 -25.21
CA ARG A 210 -2.40 -14.70 -25.65
C ARG A 210 -2.94 -14.95 -27.06
N ARG A 211 -2.12 -14.80 -28.11
CA ARG A 211 -2.45 -15.39 -29.41
C ARG A 211 -2.47 -16.89 -29.13
N LEU A 212 -3.66 -17.46 -28.98
CA LEU A 212 -3.80 -18.90 -29.07
C LEU A 212 -3.32 -19.25 -30.48
N SER A 213 -2.13 -19.84 -30.55
CA SER A 213 -1.65 -20.49 -31.76
C SER A 213 -2.62 -21.64 -32.03
N THR A 214 -3.67 -21.37 -32.79
CA THR A 214 -4.42 -22.42 -33.47
C THR A 214 -3.50 -23.01 -34.53
N ARG A 215 -2.86 -24.13 -34.18
CA ARG A 215 -2.37 -25.12 -35.14
C ARG A 215 -3.04 -26.43 -34.80
#